data_AF-A0A485PAS2-F1
#
_entry.id   AF-A0A485PAS2-F1
#
_cell.length_a   1.000
_cell.length_b   1.000
_cell.length_c   1.000
_cell.angle_alpha   90.00
_cell.angle_beta   90.00
_cell.angle_gamma   90.00
#
_symmetry.space_group_name_H-M   'P 1'
#
loop_
_entity.id
_entity.type
_entity.pdbx_description
1 polymer ?
#
loop_
_entity_poly.entity_id
_entity_poly.type
_entity_poly.pdbx_seq_one_letter_code
_entity_poly.pdbx_strand_id
1 'polypeptide(L)'
;GTFRLKVRGWRTIYHATGSQKKAGVAILISDKLDFKLKAVTRDEEGHYMIIAGSIHQEELTIINVYAMNMGVPKYIKQSQT
;
A
#
# COMPACT_ATOMS: atom_id res chain seq x y z
N GLY A 1 -10.41 8.60 -14.15
CA GLY A 1 -9.01 8.28 -14.49
C GLY A 1 -8.31 7.67 -13.29
N THR A 2 -7.85 6.43 -13.42
CA THR A 2 -6.95 5.78 -12.47
C THR A 2 -5.54 6.35 -12.67
N PHE A 3 -5.03 7.10 -11.69
CA PHE A 3 -3.64 7.55 -11.70
C PHE A 3 -2.75 6.34 -11.40
N ARG A 4 -1.94 5.93 -12.37
CA ARG A 4 -1.01 4.80 -12.23
C ARG A 4 0.39 5.35 -11.97
N LEU A 5 0.94 5.05 -10.79
CA LEU A 5 2.33 5.35 -10.46
C LEU A 5 3.24 4.63 -11.45
N LYS A 6 4.22 5.34 -12.02
CA LYS A 6 5.26 4.78 -12.90
C LYS A 6 6.62 5.23 -12.39
N VAL A 7 7.47 4.29 -12.00
CA VAL A 7 8.83 4.55 -11.52
C VAL A 7 9.79 3.70 -12.35
N ARG A 8 10.87 4.30 -12.88
CA ARG A 8 11.88 3.57 -13.66
C ARG A 8 12.59 2.56 -12.76
N GLY A 9 12.76 1.33 -13.23
CA GLY A 9 13.36 0.22 -12.47
C GLY A 9 12.40 -0.50 -11.51
N TRP A 10 11.12 -0.14 -11.53
CA TRP A 10 10.07 -0.73 -10.69
C TRP A 10 8.79 -0.94 -11.52
N ARG A 11 8.79 -1.96 -12.39
CA ARG A 11 7.65 -2.29 -13.27
C ARG A 11 6.49 -2.92 -12.51
N THR A 12 6.81 -3.71 -11.49
CA THR A 12 5.81 -4.45 -10.71
C THR A 12 5.36 -3.60 -9.53
N ILE A 13 4.12 -3.11 -9.61
CA ILE A 13 3.51 -2.23 -8.61
C ILE A 13 2.16 -2.84 -8.21
N TYR A 14 2.03 -3.19 -6.94
CA TYR A 14 0.77 -3.58 -6.33
C TYR A 14 0.26 -2.42 -5.49
N HIS A 15 -1.01 -2.06 -5.61
CA HIS A 15 -1.62 -1.01 -4.79
C HIS A 15 -3.01 -1.42 -4.29
N ALA A 16 -3.38 -0.85 -3.14
CA ALA A 16 -4.70 -0.92 -2.54
C ALA A 16 -5.08 0.50 -2.17
N THR A 17 -6.27 0.93 -2.57
CA THR A 17 -6.75 2.30 -2.38
C THR A 17 -8.22 2.26 -2.01
N GLY A 18 -8.60 2.93 -0.93
CA GLY A 18 -10.00 3.06 -0.55
C GLY A 18 -10.79 3.95 -1.51
N SER A 19 -12.11 3.83 -1.45
CA SER A 19 -13.08 4.57 -2.29
C SER A 19 -12.89 6.09 -2.27
N GLN A 20 -12.42 6.65 -1.15
CA GLN A 20 -12.26 8.10 -0.99
C GLN A 20 -10.88 8.66 -1.41
N LYS A 21 -9.97 7.85 -1.97
CA LYS A 21 -8.58 8.27 -2.32
C LYS A 21 -7.79 8.91 -1.16
N LYS A 22 -8.23 8.74 0.10
CA LYS A 22 -7.62 9.33 1.30
C LYS A 22 -6.52 8.46 1.90
N ALA A 23 -6.63 7.15 1.72
CA ALA A 23 -5.66 6.16 2.18
C ALA A 23 -5.34 5.21 1.04
N GLY A 24 -4.08 4.81 0.96
CA GLY A 24 -3.64 3.80 0.02
C GLY A 24 -2.22 3.36 0.32
N VAL A 25 -1.99 2.07 0.14
CA VAL A 25 -0.69 1.45 0.25
C VAL A 25 -0.24 0.94 -1.11
N ALA A 26 1.07 0.96 -1.34
CA ALA A 26 1.67 0.37 -2.51
C ALA A 26 2.89 -0.47 -2.11
N ILE A 27 3.09 -1.58 -2.81
CA ILE A 27 4.32 -2.37 -2.78
C ILE A 27 4.91 -2.33 -4.17
N LEU A 28 6.15 -1.84 -4.27
CA LEU A 28 6.92 -1.81 -5.50
C LEU A 28 8.00 -2.88 -5.39
N ILE A 29 8.13 -3.72 -6.43
CA ILE A 29 9.19 -4.72 -6.52
C ILE A 29 10.18 -4.27 -7.59
N SER A 30 11.46 -4.26 -7.24
CA SER A 30 12.55 -3.86 -8.12
C SER A 30 12.63 -4.82 -9.30
N ASP A 31 12.85 -4.29 -10.50
CA ASP A 31 13.07 -5.09 -11.72
C ASP A 31 14.29 -6.02 -11.61
N LYS A 32 15.16 -5.80 -10.62
CA LYS A 32 16.35 -6.62 -10.36
C LYS A 32 16.05 -7.91 -9.57
N LEU A 33 14.88 -8.01 -8.94
CA LEU A 33 14.51 -9.18 -8.15
C LEU A 33 13.63 -10.12 -8.98
N ASP A 34 14.00 -11.41 -9.05
CA ASP A 34 13.15 -12.46 -9.63
C ASP A 34 12.05 -12.88 -8.65
N PHE A 35 11.21 -11.91 -8.28
CA PHE A 35 10.07 -12.15 -7.40
C PHE A 35 8.92 -12.81 -8.17
N LYS A 36 8.50 -13.99 -7.71
CA LYS A 36 7.39 -14.75 -8.27
C LYS A 36 6.17 -14.60 -7.37
N LEU A 37 5.16 -13.89 -7.85
CA LEU A 37 3.93 -13.67 -7.11
C LEU A 37 3.13 -14.98 -6.98
N LYS A 38 2.65 -15.27 -5.77
CA LYS A 38 1.72 -16.39 -5.48
C LYS A 38 0.33 -15.92 -5.11
N ALA A 39 0.22 -14.91 -4.26
CA ALA A 39 -1.07 -14.38 -3.82
C ALA A 39 -0.98 -12.88 -3.50
N VAL A 40 -2.11 -12.19 -3.64
CA VAL A 40 -2.28 -10.80 -3.22
C VAL A 40 -3.58 -10.66 -2.44
N THR A 41 -3.49 -10.15 -1.23
CA THR A 41 -4.63 -9.73 -0.41
C THR A 41 -4.62 -8.21 -0.31
N ARG A 42 -5.76 -7.58 -0.54
CA ARG A 42 -5.93 -6.13 -0.48
C ARG A 42 -7.05 -5.81 0.49
N ASP A 43 -6.79 -4.86 1.38
CA ASP A 43 -7.83 -4.24 2.16
C ASP A 43 -8.76 -3.39 1.29
N GLU A 44 -10.06 -3.43 1.56
CA GLU A 44 -11.06 -2.67 0.79
C GLU A 44 -10.92 -1.16 1.01
N GLU A 45 -10.54 -0.75 2.23
CA GLU A 45 -10.34 0.65 2.59
C GLU A 45 -8.92 1.16 2.24
N GLY A 46 -8.04 0.26 1.80
CA GLY A 46 -6.67 0.57 1.39
C GLY A 46 -5.70 0.78 2.54
N HIS A 47 -6.02 0.27 3.74
CA HIS A 47 -5.17 0.37 4.93
C HIS A 47 -4.02 -0.64 4.91
N TYR A 48 -4.18 -1.80 4.29
CA TYR A 48 -3.10 -2.75 4.17
C TYR A 48 -3.10 -3.52 2.85
N MET A 49 -1.95 -4.10 2.57
CA MET A 49 -1.72 -5.03 1.48
C MET A 49 -0.80 -6.13 1.93
N ILE A 50 -1.13 -7.35 1.54
CA ILE A 50 -0.29 -8.53 1.72
C ILE A 50 0.02 -9.09 0.33
N ILE A 51 1.29 -9.35 0.06
CA ILE A 51 1.70 -10.16 -1.08
C ILE A 51 2.49 -11.37 -0.58
N ALA A 52 2.17 -12.54 -1.10
CA ALA A 52 2.96 -13.74 -0.90
C ALA A 52 3.62 -14.13 -2.23
N GLY A 53 4.84 -14.61 -2.16
CA GLY A 53 5.59 -15.01 -3.35
C GLY A 53 6.88 -15.73 -3.00
N SER A 54 7.81 -15.75 -3.94
CA SER A 54 9.14 -16.29 -3.72
C SER A 54 10.23 -15.52 -4.46
N ILE A 55 11.45 -15.58 -3.93
CA ILE A 55 12.69 -15.13 -4.59
C ILE A 55 13.65 -16.31 -4.52
N HIS A 56 14.22 -16.73 -5.65
CA HIS A 56 15.17 -17.86 -5.69
C HIS A 56 14.70 -19.12 -4.93
N GLN A 57 13.40 -19.46 -5.07
CA GLN A 57 12.71 -20.60 -4.42
C GLN A 57 12.38 -20.40 -2.93
N GLU A 58 12.90 -19.38 -2.26
CA GLU A 58 12.52 -19.05 -0.88
C GLU A 58 11.16 -18.36 -0.86
N GLU A 59 10.22 -18.90 -0.08
CA GLU A 59 8.90 -18.30 0.09
C GLU A 59 8.96 -17.12 1.07
N LEU A 60 8.25 -16.04 0.75
CA LEU A 60 8.14 -14.88 1.62
C LEU A 60 6.78 -14.20 1.49
N THR A 61 6.38 -13.55 2.57
CA THR A 61 5.17 -12.72 2.64
C THR A 61 5.56 -11.31 3.04
N ILE A 62 5.16 -10.32 2.25
CA ILE A 62 5.38 -8.90 2.52
C ILE A 62 4.05 -8.27 2.87
N ILE A 63 4.02 -7.55 3.99
CA ILE A 63 2.85 -6.82 4.47
C ILE A 63 3.20 -5.33 4.53
N ASN A 64 2.41 -4.50 3.86
CA ASN A 64 2.46 -3.04 4.03
C ASN A 64 1.18 -2.62 4.75
N VAL A 65 1.31 -2.00 5.93
CA VAL A 65 0.21 -1.52 6.77
C VAL A 65 0.34 -0.02 6.98
N TYR A 66 -0.72 0.70 6.67
CA TYR A 66 -0.91 2.09 7.03
C TYR A 66 -1.93 2.19 8.17
N ALA A 67 -1.49 2.66 9.32
CA ALA A 67 -2.37 2.88 10.47
C ALA A 67 -3.26 4.12 10.22
N MET A 68 -4.56 3.99 10.54
CA MET A 68 -5.48 5.11 10.47
C MET A 68 -5.10 6.17 11.52
N ASN A 69 -4.99 7.45 11.12
CA ASN A 69 -4.65 8.57 12.01
C ASN A 69 -5.81 8.96 12.95
N MET A 70 -6.48 8.01 13.61
CA MET A 70 -7.61 8.28 14.52
C MET A 70 -7.22 9.02 15.82
N GLY A 71 -5.94 9.36 15.99
CA GLY A 71 -5.40 9.95 17.23
C GLY A 71 -5.25 11.47 17.26
N VAL A 72 -5.73 12.23 16.27
CA VAL A 72 -5.72 13.70 16.37
C VAL A 72 -7.12 14.17 16.76
N PRO A 73 -7.37 14.55 18.03
CA PRO A 73 -8.62 15.19 18.40
C PRO A 73 -8.80 16.43 17.54
N LYS A 74 -9.94 16.53 16.85
CA LYS A 74 -10.39 17.78 16.22
C LYS A 74 -10.75 18.79 17.31
N TYR A 75 -9.77 19.30 18.04
CA TYR A 75 -9.94 20.43 18.93
C TYR A 75 -9.12 21.61 18.41
N ILE A 76 -9.67 22.23 17.37
CA ILE A 76 -9.59 23.67 17.20
C ILE A 76 -11.04 24.15 17.14
N LYS A 77 -11.70 24.19 18.30
CA LYS A 77 -12.81 25.11 18.48
C LYS A 77 -12.15 26.47 18.68
N GLN A 78 -12.39 27.38 17.75
CA GLN A 78 -11.97 28.78 17.83
C GLN A 78 -12.24 29.32 19.23
N SER A 79 -11.19 29.66 19.95
CA SER A 79 -11.29 30.65 21.02
C SER A 79 -11.49 32.02 20.39
N GLN A 80 -12.19 32.87 21.15
CA GLN A 80 -12.36 34.33 21.01
C GLN A 80 -13.66 34.77 20.30
N THR A 81 -14.70 34.92 21.10
CA THR A 81 -15.44 36.19 21.18
C THR A 81 -15.36 36.66 22.62
#